data_AF-A0A9P0F030-F1
#
_entry.id   AF-A0A9P0F030-F1
#
_cell.length_a   1.000
_cell.length_b   1.000
_cell.length_c   1.000
_cell.angle_alpha   90.00
_cell.angle_beta   90.00
_cell.angle_gamma   90.00
#
_symmetry.space_group_name_H-M   'P 1'
#
loop_
_entity.id
_entity.type
_entity.pdbx_description
1 polymer ?
#
loop_
_entity_poly.entity_id
_entity_poly.type
_entity_poly.pdbx_seq_one_letter_code
_entity_poly.pdbx_strand_id
1 'polypeptide(L)'
;MSLKFLWSYIDWNSLLQDPALTRKIVAEAESDNLPRQLIEEVLSFIDLKEMSKVVKTPEIILHNHSHRFDFRKLLLNNCSLSVHFIRCHGLALKKCWDLISSKINLSEAEMEELALTLDWKLLSRYHKMSEPFIRKFRLRVEWDPVLTSKVAEAGKSDNLSYRLVEEISSYIDFDDMSNNPNTPENILHNHSHRLNFRRLLLNNCHLSIDFIRSHGVALNKCWDLISSKILLSEKEMEEFSYLIDWKIASRYQKMSERFIKKFKHKVDWENIVKYQDVSNDFILENCPKD
;
A
#
# COMPACT_ATOMS: atom_id res chain seq x y z
N MET A 1 18.21 -18.91 54.21
CA MET A 1 18.82 -18.78 52.88
C MET A 1 17.91 -17.84 52.11
N SER A 2 18.37 -16.63 51.75
CA SER A 2 17.48 -15.67 51.08
C SER A 2 17.06 -16.22 49.71
N LEU A 3 15.84 -15.90 49.25
CA LEU A 3 15.39 -16.20 47.88
C LEU A 3 16.43 -15.74 46.84
N LYS A 4 17.02 -14.58 47.08
CA LYS A 4 18.21 -14.02 46.40
C LYS A 4 19.37 -15.00 46.19
N PHE A 5 19.64 -15.86 47.17
CA PHE A 5 20.72 -16.85 47.12
C PHE A 5 20.33 -18.06 46.25
N LEU A 6 19.07 -18.51 46.33
CA LEU A 6 18.56 -19.64 45.54
C LEU A 6 18.41 -19.29 44.04
N TRP A 7 18.05 -18.04 43.73
CA TRP A 7 17.82 -17.61 42.35
C TRP A 7 19.09 -17.24 41.59
N SER A 8 20.20 -16.96 42.30
CA SER A 8 21.50 -16.68 41.69
C SER A 8 22.11 -17.85 40.91
N TYR A 9 21.60 -19.07 41.13
CA TYR A 9 22.02 -20.30 40.44
C TYR A 9 21.14 -20.67 39.23
N ILE A 10 20.07 -19.90 38.98
CA ILE A 10 19.17 -20.14 37.84
C ILE A 10 19.71 -19.38 36.63
N ASP A 11 19.94 -20.08 35.52
CA ASP A 11 20.20 -19.45 34.22
C ASP A 11 18.90 -18.89 33.64
N TRP A 12 18.53 -17.70 34.12
CA TRP A 12 17.32 -17.00 33.71
C TRP A 12 17.28 -16.72 32.20
N ASN A 13 18.42 -16.52 31.55
CA ASN A 13 18.48 -16.27 30.11
C ASN A 13 18.08 -17.51 29.31
N SER A 14 18.52 -18.70 29.71
CA SER A 14 18.08 -19.96 29.10
C SER A 14 16.63 -20.31 29.44
N LEU A 15 16.18 -19.98 30.66
CA LEU A 15 14.81 -20.24 31.11
C LEU A 15 13.76 -19.38 30.40
N LEU A 16 14.08 -18.12 30.07
CA LEU A 16 13.17 -17.17 29.43
C LEU A 16 13.13 -17.26 27.90
N GLN A 17 14.06 -18.02 27.31
CA GLN A 17 13.91 -18.50 25.94
C GLN A 17 12.78 -19.53 25.81
N ASP A 18 12.25 -20.07 26.92
CA ASP A 18 11.01 -20.84 26.93
C ASP A 18 9.79 -19.89 27.01
N PRO A 19 9.04 -19.73 25.90
CA PRO A 19 7.89 -18.84 25.88
C PRO A 19 6.75 -19.34 26.78
N ALA A 20 6.70 -20.61 27.15
CA ALA A 20 5.68 -21.15 28.06
C ALA A 20 5.93 -20.75 29.51
N LEU A 21 7.19 -20.75 29.95
CA LEU A 21 7.57 -20.37 31.30
C LEU A 21 7.47 -18.86 31.52
N THR A 22 7.92 -18.07 30.54
CA THR A 22 7.74 -16.61 30.58
C THR A 22 6.26 -16.23 30.65
N ARG A 23 5.40 -16.93 29.90
CA ARG A 23 3.93 -16.77 29.99
C ARG A 23 3.37 -17.15 31.36
N LYS A 24 3.93 -18.16 32.03
CA LYS A 24 3.48 -18.61 33.35
C LYS A 24 3.85 -17.61 34.46
N ILE A 25 5.09 -17.12 34.46
CA ILE A 25 5.56 -16.09 35.40
C ILE A 25 4.73 -14.80 35.23
N VAL A 26 4.47 -14.43 33.97
CA VAL A 26 3.61 -13.30 33.61
C VAL A 26 2.16 -13.49 34.09
N ALA A 27 1.55 -14.66 33.85
CA ALA A 27 0.18 -14.94 34.26
C ALA A 27 0.02 -14.99 35.79
N GLU A 28 1.02 -15.52 36.50
CA GLU A 28 1.02 -15.54 37.97
C GLU A 28 1.20 -14.11 38.53
N ALA A 29 1.98 -13.25 37.86
CA ALA A 29 2.12 -11.83 38.20
C ALA A 29 0.82 -11.02 37.93
N GLU A 30 0.02 -11.39 36.94
CA GLU A 30 -1.30 -10.79 36.67
C GLU A 30 -2.38 -11.20 37.68
N SER A 31 -2.23 -12.38 38.30
CA SER A 31 -3.25 -12.97 39.19
C SER A 31 -3.23 -12.44 40.64
N ASP A 32 -2.48 -11.37 40.92
CA ASP A 32 -2.20 -10.85 42.29
C ASP A 32 -1.60 -11.90 43.27
N ASN A 33 -1.23 -13.09 42.78
CA ASN A 33 -0.73 -14.17 43.62
C ASN A 33 0.77 -14.04 43.97
N LEU A 34 1.53 -13.17 43.28
CA LEU A 34 2.92 -12.88 43.63
C LEU A 34 3.05 -11.51 44.33
N PRO A 35 3.78 -11.43 45.46
CA PRO A 35 4.15 -10.15 46.06
C PRO A 35 4.93 -9.28 45.06
N ARG A 36 4.58 -7.99 44.96
CA ARG A 36 5.25 -7.03 44.06
C ARG A 36 6.77 -7.01 44.20
N GLN A 37 7.30 -7.22 45.41
CA GLN A 37 8.74 -7.33 45.68
C GLN A 37 9.39 -8.51 44.97
N LEU A 38 8.68 -9.64 44.87
CA LEU A 38 9.15 -10.86 44.24
C LEU A 38 9.22 -10.69 42.72
N ILE A 39 8.24 -10.00 42.12
CA ILE A 39 8.23 -9.65 40.69
C ILE A 39 9.41 -8.73 40.35
N GLU A 40 9.64 -7.68 41.14
CA GLU A 40 10.77 -6.76 40.94
C GLU A 40 12.12 -7.47 41.10
N GLU A 41 12.23 -8.40 42.05
CA GLU A 41 13.44 -9.20 42.23
C GLU A 41 13.69 -10.11 41.03
N VAL A 42 12.67 -10.82 40.51
CA VAL A 42 12.80 -11.62 39.27
C VAL A 42 13.19 -10.73 38.08
N LEU A 43 12.48 -9.63 37.83
CA LEU A 43 12.76 -8.72 36.71
C LEU A 43 14.15 -8.08 36.78
N SER A 44 14.79 -8.02 37.96
CA SER A 44 16.16 -7.54 38.10
C SER A 44 17.21 -8.47 37.47
N PHE A 45 16.94 -9.77 37.40
CA PHE A 45 17.84 -10.77 36.83
C PHE A 45 17.66 -10.98 35.31
N ILE A 46 16.68 -10.31 34.71
CA ILE A 46 16.28 -10.54 33.32
C ILE A 46 16.79 -9.41 32.40
N ASP A 47 17.32 -9.79 31.22
CA ASP A 47 17.48 -8.84 30.12
C ASP A 47 16.14 -8.54 29.44
N LEU A 48 15.51 -7.44 29.85
CA LEU A 48 14.21 -7.01 29.31
C LEU A 48 14.26 -6.63 27.82
N LYS A 49 15.46 -6.38 27.25
CA LYS A 49 15.60 -6.18 25.79
C LYS A 49 15.37 -7.48 25.03
N GLU A 50 15.74 -8.62 25.61
CA GLU A 50 15.47 -9.94 25.05
C GLU A 50 14.02 -10.35 25.29
N MET A 51 13.43 -9.97 26.43
CA MET A 51 11.97 -10.12 26.64
C MET A 51 11.12 -9.34 25.63
N SER A 52 11.67 -8.32 24.97
CA SER A 52 10.97 -7.63 23.87
C SER A 52 10.71 -8.54 22.65
N LYS A 53 11.25 -9.78 22.66
CA LYS A 53 10.93 -10.83 21.69
C LYS A 53 9.70 -11.66 22.08
N VAL A 54 9.27 -11.59 23.33
CA VAL A 54 8.17 -12.41 23.87
C VAL A 54 6.83 -11.74 23.58
N VAL A 55 5.96 -12.50 22.92
CA VAL A 55 4.60 -12.08 22.54
C VAL A 55 3.74 -12.00 23.81
N LYS A 56 3.11 -10.83 24.08
CA LYS A 56 2.21 -10.51 25.21
C LYS A 56 2.87 -10.23 26.57
N THR A 57 3.77 -9.25 26.62
CA THR A 57 4.22 -8.70 27.92
C THR A 57 3.14 -7.76 28.49
N PRO A 58 2.73 -7.89 29.77
CA PRO A 58 1.71 -7.03 30.36
C PRO A 58 2.13 -5.57 30.44
N GLU A 59 1.19 -4.66 30.20
CA GLU A 59 1.46 -3.22 30.22
C GLU A 59 1.95 -2.71 31.57
N ILE A 60 1.58 -3.33 32.68
CA ILE A 60 2.07 -2.97 34.02
C ILE A 60 3.59 -3.14 34.10
N ILE A 61 4.11 -4.25 33.56
CA ILE A 61 5.55 -4.53 33.52
C ILE A 61 6.24 -3.55 32.56
N LEU A 62 5.66 -3.35 31.38
CA LEU A 62 6.16 -2.37 30.41
C LEU A 62 6.17 -0.95 30.98
N HIS A 63 5.19 -0.60 31.83
CA HIS A 63 5.04 0.72 32.40
C HIS A 63 6.13 0.99 33.44
N ASN A 64 6.34 0.05 34.36
CA ASN A 64 7.31 0.20 35.44
C ASN A 64 8.76 0.14 34.92
N HIS A 65 9.01 -0.60 33.84
CA HIS A 65 10.35 -0.86 33.31
C HIS A 65 10.57 -0.33 31.88
N SER A 66 9.82 0.70 31.45
CA SER A 66 9.80 1.16 30.06
C SER A 66 11.18 1.47 29.47
N HIS A 67 12.09 2.02 30.28
CA HIS A 67 13.46 2.34 29.87
C HIS A 67 14.35 1.12 29.57
N ARG A 68 13.94 -0.09 29.98
CA ARG A 68 14.68 -1.34 29.79
C ARG A 68 14.21 -2.16 28.59
N PHE A 69 13.07 -1.83 28.01
CA PHE A 69 12.49 -2.55 26.86
C PHE A 69 12.87 -1.93 25.52
N ASP A 70 12.99 -2.78 24.49
CA ASP A 70 13.06 -2.38 23.08
C ASP A 70 11.64 -2.42 22.49
N PHE A 71 10.93 -1.29 22.56
CA PHE A 71 9.55 -1.19 22.07
C PHE A 71 9.41 -1.47 20.58
N ARG A 72 10.47 -1.25 19.78
CA ARG A 72 10.40 -1.54 18.34
C ARG A 72 10.33 -3.04 18.10
N LYS A 73 11.18 -3.83 18.77
CA LYS A 73 11.11 -5.30 18.73
C LYS A 73 9.78 -5.82 19.26
N LEU A 74 9.30 -5.25 20.35
CA LEU A 74 8.05 -5.65 20.98
C LEU A 74 6.83 -5.44 20.05
N LEU A 75 6.74 -4.28 19.37
CA LEU A 75 5.68 -3.99 18.39
C LEU A 75 5.82 -4.81 17.10
N LEU A 76 7.03 -5.19 16.70
CA LEU A 76 7.24 -6.08 15.56
C LEU A 76 6.68 -7.49 15.82
N ASN A 77 6.71 -7.95 17.08
CA ASN A 77 6.20 -9.26 17.52
C ASN A 77 4.71 -9.24 17.90
N ASN A 78 3.91 -8.40 17.24
CA ASN A 78 2.45 -8.31 17.38
C ASN A 78 1.97 -8.03 18.82
N CYS A 79 2.73 -7.23 19.57
CA CYS A 79 2.22 -6.71 20.84
C CYS A 79 1.19 -5.61 20.59
N SER A 80 0.01 -5.74 21.19
CA SER A 80 -0.97 -4.67 21.29
C SER A 80 -0.64 -3.78 22.48
N LEU A 81 -0.59 -2.46 22.26
CA LEU A 81 -0.52 -1.47 23.33
C LEU A 81 -1.82 -0.66 23.36
N SER A 82 -2.33 -0.40 24.56
CA SER A 82 -3.45 0.48 24.83
C SER A 82 -3.04 1.92 24.57
N VAL A 83 -4.01 2.75 24.21
CA VAL A 83 -3.77 4.17 23.96
C VAL A 83 -3.38 4.90 25.26
N HIS A 84 -3.90 4.45 26.40
CA HIS A 84 -3.45 4.92 27.70
C HIS A 84 -1.94 4.72 27.88
N PHE A 85 -1.42 3.53 27.56
CA PHE A 85 0.00 3.24 27.62
C PHE A 85 0.80 4.13 26.66
N ILE A 86 0.35 4.24 25.40
CA ILE A 86 1.01 5.05 24.37
C ILE A 86 1.15 6.50 24.85
N ARG A 87 0.11 7.06 25.47
CA ARG A 87 0.12 8.41 26.02
C ARG A 87 1.11 8.58 27.16
N CYS A 88 1.13 7.64 28.09
CA CYS A 88 2.05 7.68 29.24
C CYS A 88 3.52 7.52 28.81
N HIS A 89 3.80 6.86 27.68
CA HIS A 89 5.15 6.48 27.27
C HIS A 89 5.58 7.04 25.90
N GLY A 90 5.00 8.17 25.47
CA GLY A 90 5.30 8.78 24.17
C GLY A 90 6.79 9.02 23.89
N LEU A 91 7.59 9.36 24.91
CA LEU A 91 9.05 9.52 24.77
C LEU A 91 9.77 8.21 24.48
N ALA A 92 9.36 7.11 25.11
CA ALA A 92 9.92 5.78 24.86
C ALA A 92 9.52 5.25 23.48
N LEU A 93 8.32 5.62 23.02
CA LEU A 93 7.73 5.20 21.75
C LEU A 93 8.07 6.10 20.56
N LYS A 94 8.84 7.18 20.76
CA LYS A 94 9.11 8.21 19.72
C LYS A 94 9.64 7.68 18.39
N LYS A 95 10.33 6.52 18.39
CA LYS A 95 10.88 5.86 17.18
C LYS A 95 10.00 4.73 16.63
N CYS A 96 8.79 4.58 17.16
CA CYS A 96 7.89 3.48 16.83
C CYS A 96 6.54 3.97 16.29
N TRP A 97 6.39 5.27 16.01
CA TRP A 97 5.15 5.82 15.45
C TRP A 97 4.80 5.18 14.10
N ASP A 98 5.79 4.76 13.32
CA ASP A 98 5.59 3.97 12.10
C ASP A 98 4.86 2.64 12.38
N LEU A 99 5.30 1.90 13.39
CA LEU A 99 4.70 0.63 13.79
C LEU A 99 3.34 0.84 14.47
N ILE A 100 3.21 1.87 15.30
CA ILE A 100 1.95 2.24 15.96
C ILE A 100 0.89 2.57 14.88
N SER A 101 1.24 3.43 13.94
CA SER A 101 0.34 3.87 12.86
C SER A 101 0.03 2.81 11.81
N SER A 102 0.76 1.70 11.74
CA SER A 102 0.51 0.64 10.75
C SER A 102 -0.05 -0.65 11.34
N LYS A 103 0.30 -1.00 12.59
CA LYS A 103 -0.01 -2.32 13.18
C LYS A 103 -1.01 -2.27 14.32
N ILE A 104 -1.06 -1.19 15.09
CA ILE A 104 -1.97 -1.11 16.24
C ILE A 104 -3.37 -0.82 15.73
N ASN A 105 -4.34 -1.65 16.13
CA ASN A 105 -5.75 -1.43 15.81
C ASN A 105 -6.30 -0.30 16.68
N LEU A 106 -6.23 0.93 16.16
CA LEU A 106 -6.76 2.13 16.80
C LEU A 106 -8.21 2.36 16.36
N SER A 107 -9.06 2.80 17.29
CA SER A 107 -10.36 3.36 16.97
C SER A 107 -10.22 4.79 16.43
N GLU A 108 -11.24 5.32 15.75
CA GLU A 108 -11.22 6.69 15.21
C GLU A 108 -11.04 7.76 16.31
N ALA A 109 -11.64 7.55 17.50
CA ALA A 109 -11.47 8.45 18.63
C ALA A 109 -10.01 8.50 19.12
N GLU A 110 -9.35 7.34 19.13
CA GLU A 110 -7.95 7.22 19.51
C GLU A 110 -7.00 7.81 18.45
N MET A 111 -7.30 7.62 17.16
CA MET A 111 -6.58 8.27 16.08
C MET A 111 -6.68 9.79 16.17
N GLU A 112 -7.85 10.30 16.53
CA GLU A 112 -8.08 11.73 16.75
C GLU A 112 -7.27 12.25 17.93
N GLU A 113 -7.25 11.56 19.07
CA GLU A 113 -6.44 11.93 20.24
C GLU A 113 -4.95 12.03 19.87
N LEU A 114 -4.47 11.15 18.99
CA LEU A 114 -3.07 11.04 18.59
C LEU A 114 -2.77 11.68 17.21
N ALA A 115 -3.67 12.52 16.69
CA ALA A 115 -3.62 13.03 15.32
C ALA A 115 -2.33 13.80 14.95
N LEU A 116 -1.65 14.38 15.95
CA LEU A 116 -0.41 15.14 15.76
C LEU A 116 0.84 14.25 15.65
N THR A 117 0.79 13.02 16.15
CA THR A 117 1.96 12.13 16.26
C THR A 117 1.91 10.96 15.30
N LEU A 118 0.71 10.52 14.91
CA LEU A 118 0.55 9.39 13.99
C LEU A 118 1.06 9.73 12.58
N ASP A 119 1.66 8.74 11.94
CA ASP A 119 1.99 8.77 10.52
C ASP A 119 0.73 8.51 9.68
N TRP A 120 0.19 9.57 9.11
CA TRP A 120 -1.05 9.54 8.33
C TRP A 120 -0.94 8.75 7.03
N LYS A 121 0.27 8.60 6.47
CA LYS A 121 0.49 7.77 5.29
C LYS A 121 0.30 6.30 5.59
N LEU A 122 0.76 5.87 6.76
CA LEU A 122 0.58 4.50 7.22
C LEU A 122 -0.86 4.26 7.69
N LEU A 123 -1.45 5.21 8.42
CA LEU A 123 -2.87 5.12 8.81
C LEU A 123 -3.78 4.98 7.59
N SER A 124 -3.64 5.86 6.59
CA SER A 124 -4.44 5.80 5.36
C SER A 124 -4.35 4.46 4.65
N ARG A 125 -3.21 3.78 4.74
CA ARG A 125 -2.94 2.53 4.03
C ARG A 125 -3.46 1.30 4.76
N TYR A 126 -3.34 1.27 6.07
CA TYR A 126 -3.56 0.05 6.85
C TYR A 126 -4.85 0.07 7.68
N HIS A 127 -5.44 1.25 7.89
CA HIS A 127 -6.65 1.39 8.70
C HIS A 127 -7.87 1.72 7.86
N LYS A 128 -8.96 1.02 8.15
CA LYS A 128 -10.27 1.34 7.61
C LYS A 128 -10.85 2.53 8.38
N MET A 129 -11.09 3.63 7.67
CA MET A 129 -11.69 4.85 8.21
C MET A 129 -13.08 5.09 7.59
N SER A 130 -13.98 5.66 8.39
CA SER A 130 -15.28 6.13 7.97
C SER A 130 -15.16 7.42 7.16
N GLU A 131 -16.12 7.68 6.26
CA GLU A 131 -16.13 8.93 5.50
C GLU A 131 -16.22 10.19 6.38
N PRO A 132 -17.03 10.24 7.47
CA PRO A 132 -17.03 11.38 8.38
C PRO A 132 -15.65 11.68 8.97
N PHE A 133 -14.90 10.63 9.34
CA PHE A 133 -13.55 10.78 9.87
C PHE A 133 -12.57 11.30 8.82
N ILE A 134 -12.62 10.71 7.61
CA ILE A 134 -11.82 11.16 6.47
C ILE A 134 -12.09 12.64 6.15
N ARG A 135 -13.34 13.09 6.17
CA ARG A 135 -13.72 14.51 5.95
C ARG A 135 -13.12 15.43 7.00
N LYS A 136 -13.15 15.01 8.26
CA LYS A 136 -12.58 15.76 9.38
C LYS A 136 -11.08 15.94 9.23
N PHE A 137 -10.37 14.90 8.78
CA PHE A 137 -8.91 14.88 8.63
C PHE A 137 -8.42 14.97 7.19
N ARG A 138 -9.22 15.56 6.28
CA ARG A 138 -8.96 15.67 4.83
C ARG A 138 -7.61 16.27 4.43
N LEU A 139 -7.00 17.09 5.30
CA LEU A 139 -5.70 17.73 5.07
C LEU A 139 -4.52 16.88 5.56
N ARG A 140 -4.79 15.78 6.26
CA ARG A 140 -3.76 14.90 6.84
C ARG A 140 -3.74 13.53 6.20
N VAL A 141 -4.91 13.00 5.83
CA VAL A 141 -5.00 11.70 5.16
C VAL A 141 -4.28 11.72 3.82
N GLU A 142 -3.56 10.64 3.54
CA GLU A 142 -3.11 10.35 2.18
C GLU A 142 -4.29 9.81 1.38
N TRP A 143 -4.57 10.44 0.24
CA TRP A 143 -5.75 10.13 -0.57
C TRP A 143 -5.60 8.86 -1.39
N ASP A 144 -4.40 8.55 -1.88
CA ASP A 144 -4.18 7.36 -2.72
C ASP A 144 -4.63 6.05 -2.05
N PRO A 145 -4.22 5.74 -0.80
CA PRO A 145 -4.66 4.52 -0.14
C PRO A 145 -6.13 4.60 0.31
N VAL A 146 -6.61 5.79 0.68
CA VAL A 146 -8.02 6.00 1.04
C VAL A 146 -8.93 5.71 -0.16
N LEU A 147 -8.62 6.23 -1.34
CA LEU A 147 -9.38 5.97 -2.56
C LEU A 147 -9.32 4.48 -2.93
N THR A 148 -8.14 3.89 -2.92
CA THR A 148 -7.96 2.46 -3.23
C THR A 148 -8.82 1.57 -2.32
N SER A 149 -8.82 1.85 -1.01
CA SER A 149 -9.64 1.10 -0.05
C SER A 149 -11.14 1.34 -0.25
N LYS A 150 -11.58 2.58 -0.48
CA LYS A 150 -13.00 2.90 -0.71
C LYS A 150 -13.55 2.28 -1.99
N VAL A 151 -12.72 2.19 -3.02
CA VAL A 151 -13.06 1.53 -4.28
C VAL A 151 -13.20 0.02 -4.08
N ALA A 152 -12.29 -0.60 -3.34
CA ALA A 152 -12.39 -2.02 -2.99
C ALA A 152 -13.65 -2.32 -2.16
N GLU A 153 -14.08 -1.40 -1.30
CA GLU A 153 -15.32 -1.52 -0.53
C GLU A 153 -16.58 -1.39 -1.40
N ALA A 154 -16.58 -0.48 -2.38
CA ALA A 154 -17.74 -0.13 -3.20
C ALA A 154 -18.10 -1.14 -4.31
N GLY A 155 -17.64 -2.40 -4.20
CA GLY A 155 -17.78 -3.43 -5.24
C GLY A 155 -19.12 -3.41 -6.00
N LYS A 156 -19.10 -2.92 -7.24
CA LYS A 156 -20.17 -2.90 -8.26
C LYS A 156 -21.51 -2.22 -7.92
N SER A 157 -21.73 -1.64 -6.75
CA SER A 157 -22.89 -0.76 -6.56
C SER A 157 -22.57 0.42 -5.64
N ASP A 158 -23.01 1.57 -6.11
CA ASP A 158 -23.08 2.87 -5.46
C ASP A 158 -21.79 3.67 -5.38
N ASN A 159 -21.71 4.64 -6.29
CA ASN A 159 -21.82 6.08 -6.05
C ASN A 159 -21.66 6.65 -4.60
N LEU A 160 -21.07 6.01 -3.59
CA LEU A 160 -20.71 6.69 -2.34
C LEU A 160 -19.30 7.26 -2.40
N SER A 161 -18.35 6.52 -3.00
CA SER A 161 -16.97 6.97 -3.16
C SER A 161 -16.82 8.23 -4.05
N TYR A 162 -17.73 8.48 -5.00
CA TYR A 162 -17.62 9.66 -5.88
C TYR A 162 -17.95 10.97 -5.15
N ARG A 163 -18.97 10.99 -4.28
CA ARG A 163 -19.38 12.24 -3.60
C ARG A 163 -18.26 12.77 -2.74
N LEU A 164 -17.62 11.86 -2.01
CA LEU A 164 -16.46 12.17 -1.22
C LEU A 164 -15.36 12.78 -2.10
N VAL A 165 -15.02 12.14 -3.22
CA VAL A 165 -13.98 12.61 -4.17
C VAL A 165 -14.29 14.00 -4.71
N GLU A 166 -15.51 14.25 -5.16
CA GLU A 166 -15.92 15.55 -5.70
C GLU A 166 -15.78 16.66 -4.65
N GLU A 167 -16.25 16.42 -3.43
CA GLU A 167 -16.21 17.40 -2.33
C GLU A 167 -14.79 17.73 -1.87
N ILE A 168 -13.90 16.75 -1.89
CA ILE A 168 -12.49 16.91 -1.49
C ILE A 168 -11.56 17.17 -2.67
N SER A 169 -12.08 17.24 -3.89
CA SER A 169 -11.25 17.29 -5.10
C SER A 169 -10.28 18.47 -5.07
N SER A 170 -10.59 19.57 -4.41
CA SER A 170 -9.66 20.71 -4.25
C SER A 170 -8.42 20.39 -3.40
N TYR A 171 -8.45 19.34 -2.59
CA TYR A 171 -7.37 18.90 -1.70
C TYR A 171 -6.60 17.70 -2.23
N ILE A 172 -7.07 17.06 -3.31
CA ILE A 172 -6.37 15.94 -3.94
C ILE A 172 -5.27 16.48 -4.86
N ASP A 173 -4.06 15.93 -4.72
CA ASP A 173 -3.01 16.08 -5.72
C ASP A 173 -3.28 15.12 -6.89
N PHE A 174 -3.63 15.70 -8.04
CA PHE A 174 -3.98 14.93 -9.24
C PHE A 174 -2.76 14.37 -9.95
N ASP A 175 -1.55 14.87 -9.66
CA ASP A 175 -0.32 14.27 -10.17
C ASP A 175 -0.03 12.93 -9.46
N ASP A 176 -0.21 12.87 -8.14
CA ASP A 176 -0.11 11.62 -7.37
C ASP A 176 -1.21 10.64 -7.77
N MET A 177 -2.45 11.13 -7.92
CA MET A 177 -3.56 10.30 -8.38
C MET A 177 -3.33 9.76 -9.80
N SER A 178 -2.63 10.50 -10.66
CA SER A 178 -2.21 10.03 -11.99
C SER A 178 -1.14 8.94 -11.92
N ASN A 179 -0.43 8.78 -10.81
CA ASN A 179 0.53 7.70 -10.63
C ASN A 179 -0.09 6.43 -10.03
N ASN A 180 -1.34 6.50 -9.59
CA ASN A 180 -1.99 5.41 -8.87
C ASN A 180 -2.70 4.42 -9.82
N PRO A 181 -2.22 3.16 -9.93
CA PRO A 181 -2.80 2.12 -10.78
C PRO A 181 -4.15 1.60 -10.33
N ASN A 182 -4.63 1.96 -9.14
CA ASN A 182 -5.91 1.49 -8.64
C ASN A 182 -7.00 2.55 -8.71
N THR A 183 -6.72 3.72 -9.30
CA THR A 183 -7.73 4.77 -9.44
C THR A 183 -8.80 4.35 -10.45
N PRO A 184 -10.09 4.34 -10.07
CA PRO A 184 -11.20 4.04 -10.97
C PRO A 184 -11.32 4.98 -12.16
N GLU A 185 -11.70 4.43 -13.32
CA GLU A 185 -11.89 5.20 -14.55
C GLU A 185 -12.96 6.28 -14.45
N ASN A 186 -14.02 6.09 -13.66
CA ASN A 186 -15.06 7.12 -13.49
C ASN A 186 -14.52 8.36 -12.76
N ILE A 187 -13.67 8.17 -11.75
CA ILE A 187 -12.97 9.28 -11.06
C ILE A 187 -11.99 9.95 -12.03
N LEU A 188 -11.22 9.15 -12.78
CA LEU A 188 -10.29 9.68 -13.78
C LEU A 188 -11.03 10.48 -14.87
N HIS A 189 -12.21 10.02 -15.29
CA HIS A 189 -13.02 10.68 -16.32
C HIS A 189 -13.51 12.04 -15.86
N ASN A 190 -14.13 12.11 -14.68
CA ASN A 190 -14.70 13.34 -14.11
C ASN A 190 -13.65 14.44 -13.91
N HIS A 191 -12.43 14.04 -13.56
CA HIS A 191 -11.34 14.98 -13.31
C HIS A 191 -10.24 14.96 -14.36
N SER A 192 -10.55 14.47 -15.57
CA SER A 192 -9.62 14.36 -16.69
C SER A 192 -8.83 15.63 -16.98
N HIS A 193 -9.46 16.81 -16.83
CA HIS A 193 -8.85 18.12 -17.03
C HIS A 193 -7.71 18.45 -16.05
N ARG A 194 -7.59 17.71 -14.93
CA ARG A 194 -6.56 17.89 -13.90
C ARG A 194 -5.48 16.82 -13.93
N LEU A 195 -5.67 15.77 -14.75
CA LEU A 195 -4.76 14.63 -14.78
C LEU A 195 -3.56 14.86 -15.69
N ASN A 196 -2.45 14.25 -15.29
CA ASN A 196 -1.31 14.07 -16.18
C ASN A 196 -1.46 12.73 -16.91
N PHE A 197 -2.08 12.74 -18.09
CA PHE A 197 -2.33 11.54 -18.89
C PHE A 197 -1.08 10.73 -19.24
N ARG A 198 0.08 11.38 -19.39
CA ARG A 198 1.33 10.66 -19.67
C ARG A 198 1.77 9.84 -18.45
N ARG A 199 1.70 10.42 -17.25
CA ARG A 199 1.95 9.69 -15.98
C ARG A 199 0.92 8.58 -15.76
N LEU A 200 -0.35 8.88 -16.02
CA LEU A 200 -1.44 7.91 -15.96
C LEU A 200 -1.16 6.69 -16.83
N LEU A 201 -0.87 6.88 -18.11
CA LEU A 201 -0.61 5.76 -19.04
C LEU A 201 0.68 5.00 -18.76
N LEU A 202 1.67 5.63 -18.12
CA LEU A 202 2.91 4.94 -17.73
C LEU A 202 2.65 3.90 -16.63
N ASN A 203 1.75 4.20 -15.70
CA ASN A 203 1.47 3.40 -14.50
C ASN A 203 0.17 2.58 -14.61
N ASN A 204 -0.80 3.00 -15.44
CA ASN A 204 -2.14 2.41 -15.54
C ASN A 204 -2.37 1.82 -16.93
N CYS A 205 -1.79 0.65 -17.19
CA CYS A 205 -1.91 -0.02 -18.51
C CYS A 205 -3.23 -0.78 -18.74
N HIS A 206 -4.18 -0.70 -17.81
CA HIS A 206 -5.46 -1.42 -17.86
C HIS A 206 -6.65 -0.49 -18.19
N LEU A 207 -6.38 0.76 -18.59
CA LEU A 207 -7.43 1.68 -19.01
C LEU A 207 -8.23 1.09 -20.18
N SER A 208 -9.55 1.16 -20.06
CA SER A 208 -10.48 0.66 -21.05
C SER A 208 -10.40 1.46 -22.34
N ILE A 209 -10.72 0.79 -23.44
CA ILE A 209 -10.80 1.45 -24.74
C ILE A 209 -11.88 2.53 -24.75
N ASP A 210 -12.97 2.34 -24.01
CA ASP A 210 -14.03 3.34 -23.89
C ASP A 210 -13.51 4.61 -23.19
N PHE A 211 -12.67 4.47 -22.15
CA PHE A 211 -11.99 5.60 -21.55
C PHE A 211 -11.10 6.33 -22.57
N ILE A 212 -10.32 5.60 -23.38
CA ILE A 212 -9.46 6.20 -24.42
C ILE A 212 -10.30 6.97 -25.45
N ARG A 213 -11.43 6.40 -25.91
CA ARG A 213 -12.36 7.06 -26.84
C ARG A 213 -12.88 8.38 -26.28
N SER A 214 -13.30 8.38 -25.01
CA SER A 214 -13.86 9.57 -24.36
C SER A 214 -12.86 10.71 -24.16
N HIS A 215 -11.55 10.46 -24.24
CA HIS A 215 -10.51 11.45 -23.92
C HIS A 215 -9.49 11.69 -25.04
N GLY A 216 -9.81 11.33 -26.29
CA GLY A 216 -8.86 11.37 -27.41
C GLY A 216 -8.10 12.69 -27.59
N VAL A 217 -8.76 13.84 -27.36
CA VAL A 217 -8.11 15.17 -27.46
C VAL A 217 -7.03 15.36 -26.39
N ALA A 218 -7.31 14.99 -25.14
CA ALA A 218 -6.37 15.10 -24.04
C ALA A 218 -5.20 14.10 -24.16
N LEU A 219 -5.43 12.99 -24.87
CA LEU A 219 -4.46 11.93 -25.13
C LEU A 219 -3.56 12.17 -26.36
N ASN A 220 -3.72 13.29 -27.07
CA ASN A 220 -3.02 13.56 -28.33
C ASN A 220 -1.49 13.37 -28.28
N LYS A 221 -0.86 13.65 -27.14
CA LYS A 221 0.59 13.51 -26.90
C LYS A 221 1.01 12.18 -26.27
N CYS A 222 0.09 11.23 -26.12
CA CYS A 222 0.34 9.96 -25.44
C CYS A 222 0.06 8.73 -26.31
N TRP A 223 -0.13 8.92 -27.62
CA TRP A 223 -0.38 7.80 -28.54
C TRP A 223 0.84 6.88 -28.71
N ASP A 224 2.05 7.34 -28.43
CA ASP A 224 3.24 6.50 -28.30
C ASP A 224 3.08 5.46 -27.17
N LEU A 225 2.58 5.89 -26.03
CA LEU A 225 2.31 5.03 -24.87
C LEU A 225 1.11 4.11 -25.14
N ILE A 226 0.03 4.63 -25.69
CA ILE A 226 -1.15 3.81 -26.03
C ILE A 226 -0.76 2.70 -27.01
N SER A 227 0.00 3.04 -28.05
CA SER A 227 0.43 2.08 -29.08
C SER A 227 1.38 1.00 -28.56
N SER A 228 2.09 1.24 -27.45
CA SER A 228 3.02 0.27 -26.85
C SER A 228 2.46 -0.50 -25.66
N LYS A 229 1.62 0.12 -24.83
CA LYS A 229 1.25 -0.39 -23.50
C LYS A 229 -0.18 -0.91 -23.40
N ILE A 230 -1.12 -0.33 -24.13
CA ILE A 230 -2.52 -0.76 -24.10
C ILE A 230 -2.69 -1.88 -25.13
N LEU A 231 -3.36 -2.97 -24.76
CA LEU A 231 -3.68 -4.05 -25.69
C LEU A 231 -4.80 -3.57 -26.62
N LEU A 232 -4.47 -3.31 -27.88
CA LEU A 232 -5.43 -2.89 -28.90
C LEU A 232 -5.77 -4.08 -29.80
N SER A 233 -7.06 -4.34 -30.00
CA SER A 233 -7.51 -5.23 -31.06
C SER A 233 -7.34 -4.59 -32.44
N GLU A 234 -7.34 -5.40 -33.49
CA GLU A 234 -7.27 -4.91 -34.88
C GLU A 234 -8.39 -3.90 -35.21
N LYS A 235 -9.59 -4.08 -34.66
CA LYS A 235 -10.72 -3.15 -34.86
C LYS A 235 -10.41 -1.78 -34.27
N GLU A 236 -9.81 -1.74 -33.08
CA GLU A 236 -9.45 -0.50 -32.39
C GLU A 236 -8.23 0.15 -33.06
N MET A 237 -7.27 -0.64 -33.52
CA MET A 237 -6.15 -0.12 -34.31
C MET A 237 -6.61 0.52 -35.63
N GLU A 238 -7.64 -0.04 -36.26
CA GLU A 238 -8.26 0.56 -37.44
C GLU A 238 -9.00 1.87 -37.10
N GLU A 239 -9.78 1.88 -36.01
CA GLU A 239 -10.48 3.05 -35.50
C GLU A 239 -9.51 4.21 -35.22
N PHE A 240 -8.36 3.93 -34.59
CA PHE A 240 -7.35 4.92 -34.22
C PHE A 240 -6.20 5.01 -35.23
N SER A 241 -6.40 4.57 -36.47
CA SER A 241 -5.33 4.41 -37.46
C SER A 241 -4.59 5.69 -37.88
N TYR A 242 -5.14 6.87 -37.55
CA TYR A 242 -4.50 8.17 -37.76
C TYR A 242 -3.73 8.69 -36.54
N LEU A 243 -3.93 8.07 -35.38
CA LEU A 243 -3.36 8.49 -34.10
C LEU A 243 -2.26 7.55 -33.62
N ILE A 244 -2.41 6.25 -33.90
CA ILE A 244 -1.44 5.22 -33.52
C ILE A 244 -0.08 5.48 -34.17
N ASP A 245 0.96 5.31 -33.36
CA ASP A 245 2.33 5.22 -33.85
C ASP A 245 2.54 3.82 -34.43
N TRP A 246 2.52 3.72 -35.75
CA TRP A 246 2.63 2.45 -36.47
C TRP A 246 3.98 1.76 -36.29
N LYS A 247 5.05 2.52 -36.06
CA LYS A 247 6.37 1.95 -35.79
C LYS A 247 6.39 1.23 -34.46
N ILE A 248 5.81 1.86 -33.44
CA ILE A 248 5.66 1.28 -32.09
C ILE A 248 4.67 0.11 -32.12
N ALA A 249 3.50 0.29 -32.74
CA ALA A 249 2.48 -0.75 -32.83
C ALA A 249 3.01 -2.01 -33.54
N SER A 250 3.82 -1.84 -34.59
CA SER A 250 4.47 -2.95 -35.31
C SER A 250 5.37 -3.82 -34.44
N ARG A 251 5.90 -3.27 -33.36
CA ARG A 251 6.76 -3.98 -32.41
C ARG A 251 5.98 -4.63 -31.27
N TYR A 252 4.96 -3.96 -30.74
CA TYR A 252 4.34 -4.34 -29.46
C TYR A 252 2.92 -4.91 -29.58
N GLN A 253 2.16 -4.54 -30.60
CA GLN A 253 0.80 -5.05 -30.80
C GLN A 253 0.82 -6.34 -31.60
N LYS A 254 -0.17 -7.22 -31.35
CA LYS A 254 -0.35 -8.44 -32.15
C LYS A 254 -1.21 -8.12 -33.37
N MET A 255 -0.69 -8.42 -34.56
CA MET A 255 -1.43 -8.23 -35.81
C MET A 255 -1.41 -9.50 -36.66
N SER A 256 -2.52 -9.80 -37.32
CA SER A 256 -2.59 -10.86 -38.32
C SER A 256 -2.00 -10.39 -39.65
N GLU A 257 -1.53 -11.33 -40.47
CA GLU A 257 -1.08 -11.05 -41.84
C GLU A 257 -2.13 -10.29 -42.67
N ARG A 258 -3.43 -10.62 -42.50
CA ARG A 258 -4.53 -9.92 -43.17
C ARG A 258 -4.58 -8.45 -42.80
N PHE A 259 -4.41 -8.14 -41.51
CA PHE A 259 -4.38 -6.77 -41.02
C PHE A 259 -3.12 -6.03 -41.46
N ILE A 260 -1.96 -6.67 -41.37
CA ILE A 260 -0.67 -6.10 -41.83
C ILE A 260 -0.76 -5.77 -43.32
N LYS A 261 -1.33 -6.65 -44.15
CA LYS A 261 -1.54 -6.41 -45.58
C LYS A 261 -2.42 -5.20 -45.85
N LYS A 262 -3.50 -5.04 -45.08
CA LYS A 262 -4.42 -3.90 -45.18
C LYS A 262 -3.71 -2.57 -44.88
N PHE A 263 -2.80 -2.57 -43.91
CA PHE A 263 -2.05 -1.38 -43.47
C PHE A 263 -0.58 -1.38 -43.92
N LYS A 264 -0.25 -2.09 -45.00
CA LYS A 264 1.14 -2.32 -45.46
C LYS A 264 1.96 -1.05 -45.71
N HIS A 265 1.29 0.07 -45.98
CA HIS A 265 1.93 1.38 -46.23
C HIS A 265 2.15 2.20 -44.95
N LYS A 266 1.63 1.75 -43.81
CA LYS A 266 1.76 2.42 -42.50
C LYS A 266 2.67 1.65 -41.54
N VAL A 267 2.59 0.31 -41.55
CA VAL A 267 3.40 -0.56 -40.68
C VAL A 267 4.89 -0.38 -40.93
N ASP A 268 5.69 -0.62 -39.89
CA ASP A 268 7.15 -0.60 -39.95
C ASP A 268 7.66 -2.02 -40.19
N TRP A 269 8.09 -2.30 -41.43
CA TRP A 269 8.44 -3.65 -41.88
C TRP A 269 9.62 -4.25 -41.13
N GLU A 270 10.60 -3.44 -40.70
CA GLU A 270 11.70 -3.90 -39.85
C GLU A 270 11.18 -4.49 -38.53
N ASN A 271 10.23 -3.80 -37.87
CA ASN A 271 9.59 -4.31 -36.66
C ASN A 271 8.66 -5.50 -36.96
N ILE A 272 7.93 -5.52 -38.09
CA ILE A 272 7.09 -6.66 -38.47
C ILE A 272 7.93 -7.94 -38.56
N VAL A 273 9.02 -7.92 -39.33
CA VAL A 273 9.89 -9.08 -39.54
C VAL A 273 10.54 -9.55 -38.22
N LYS A 274 10.87 -8.60 -37.34
CA LYS A 274 11.59 -8.91 -36.11
C LYS A 274 10.70 -9.39 -34.96
N TYR A 275 9.46 -8.91 -34.88
CA TYR A 275 8.62 -9.09 -33.69
C TYR A 275 7.26 -9.73 -33.95
N GLN A 276 6.75 -9.75 -35.19
CA GLN A 276 5.48 -10.40 -35.51
C GLN A 276 5.69 -11.84 -35.98
N ASP A 277 4.68 -12.67 -35.76
CA ASP A 277 4.62 -14.04 -36.26
C ASP A 277 3.94 -14.03 -37.65
N VAL A 278 4.75 -13.84 -38.69
CA VAL A 278 4.32 -13.79 -40.10
C VAL A 278 5.16 -14.77 -40.93
N SER A 279 4.56 -15.33 -41.97
CA SER A 279 5.23 -16.26 -42.87
C SER A 279 6.25 -15.57 -43.78
N ASN A 280 7.30 -16.31 -44.17
CA ASN A 280 8.28 -15.82 -45.14
C ASN A 280 7.63 -15.47 -46.48
N ASP A 281 6.66 -16.26 -46.93
CA ASP A 281 5.92 -16.01 -48.17
C ASP A 281 5.18 -14.66 -48.09
N PHE A 282 4.54 -14.39 -46.94
CA PHE A 282 3.90 -13.10 -46.70
C PHE A 282 4.88 -11.92 -46.78
N ILE A 283 6.07 -12.06 -46.17
CA ILE A 283 7.12 -11.04 -46.20
C ILE A 283 7.58 -10.81 -47.65
N LEU A 284 7.89 -11.88 -48.39
CA LEU A 284 8.37 -11.79 -49.78
C LEU A 284 7.37 -11.13 -50.73
N GLU A 285 6.07 -11.35 -50.50
CA GLU A 285 5.01 -10.78 -51.33
C GLU A 285 4.69 -9.31 -51.00
N ASN A 286 4.85 -8.89 -49.74
CA ASN A 286 4.27 -7.62 -49.26
C ASN A 286 5.30 -6.61 -48.74
N CYS A 287 6.48 -7.05 -48.30
CA CYS A 287 7.53 -6.15 -47.83
C CYS A 287 8.07 -5.31 -49.00
N PRO A 288 8.20 -3.97 -48.84
CA PRO A 288 8.88 -3.13 -49.81
C PRO A 288 10.28 -3.67 -50.10
N LYS A 289 10.65 -3.67 -51.38
CA LYS A 289 12.01 -3.94 -51.83
C LYS A 289 12.69 -2.59 -51.97
N ASP A 290 13.32 -2.14 -50.91
CA ASP A 290 14.18 -0.95 -50.92
C ASP A 290 15.59 -1.33 -51.41
#